data_AF-A0A1W9SKQ5-F1
#
_entry.id   AF-A0A1W9SKQ5-F1
#
_cell.length_a   1.000
_cell.length_b   1.000
_cell.length_c   1.000
_cell.angle_alpha   90.00
_cell.angle_beta   90.00
_cell.angle_gamma   90.00
#
_symmetry.space_group_name_H-M   'P 1'
#
loop_
_entity.id
_entity.type
_entity.pdbx_description
1 polymer ?
#
loop_
_entity_poly.entity_id
_entity_poly.type
_entity_poly.pdbx_seq_one_letter_code
_entity_poly.pdbx_strand_id
1 'polypeptide(L)'
;MNLTLKIWRQENEKAQGKFVTYEVKDISPDSSFLEMLDILNEQLVNKIQLPIAFDHDCREGICGMCSLYINGRAHGPDEGITTCQLHMRKFSDGDIITIEPWRSRGFPIIKDLMVNRDAFDNIMQSGGYISVNTGGIPDANSIPISKENSDLSMDAAACIGCGACVATCKNSSAMLFVSAKVSQFALLPQGRTEAKIISNIARMNREFLCANFS
;
A
#
# COMPACT_ATOMS: atom_id res chain seq x y z
N MET A 1 23.65 -14.34 -2.89
CA MET A 1 23.24 -14.73 -1.53
C MET A 1 22.18 -15.82 -1.61
N ASN A 2 22.20 -16.74 -0.65
CA ASN A 2 21.26 -17.83 -0.51
C ASN A 2 20.31 -17.50 0.65
N LEU A 3 19.01 -17.61 0.43
CA LEU A 3 18.00 -17.18 1.38
C LEU A 3 16.92 -18.25 1.52
N THR A 4 16.29 -18.28 2.68
CA THR A 4 15.10 -19.07 2.94
C THR A 4 13.90 -18.13 3.05
N LEU A 5 12.93 -18.27 2.16
CA LEU A 5 11.72 -17.44 2.18
C LEU A 5 10.57 -18.22 2.80
N LYS A 6 9.98 -17.69 3.86
CA LYS A 6 8.71 -18.16 4.43
C LYS A 6 7.59 -17.28 3.92
N ILE A 7 6.85 -17.77 2.93
CA ILE A 7 5.87 -16.96 2.19
C ILE A 7 4.47 -17.44 2.53
N TRP A 8 3.58 -16.50 2.87
CA TRP A 8 2.16 -16.79 3.01
C TRP A 8 1.56 -17.21 1.67
N ARG A 9 0.95 -18.40 1.63
CA ARG A 9 0.21 -18.92 0.47
C ARG A 9 -1.25 -19.09 0.85
N GLN A 10 -2.15 -18.58 0.01
CA GLN A 10 -3.59 -18.63 0.23
C GLN A 10 -4.31 -18.51 -1.11
N GLU A 11 -5.16 -19.47 -1.44
CA GLU A 11 -5.76 -19.52 -2.78
C GLU A 11 -6.75 -18.38 -3.04
N ASN A 12 -7.51 -18.00 -2.01
CA ASN A 12 -8.50 -16.92 -2.03
C ASN A 12 -8.88 -16.49 -0.60
N GLU A 13 -9.70 -15.45 -0.47
CA GLU A 13 -10.16 -14.90 0.82
C GLU A 13 -10.76 -15.95 1.78
N LYS A 14 -11.44 -16.98 1.26
CA LYS A 14 -12.14 -17.99 2.06
C LYS A 14 -11.28 -19.20 2.43
N ALA A 15 -10.16 -19.40 1.73
CA ALA A 15 -9.27 -20.53 1.97
C ALA A 15 -8.40 -20.28 3.21
N GLN A 16 -8.12 -21.34 3.97
CA GLN A 16 -7.14 -21.25 5.06
C GLN A 16 -5.73 -21.11 4.47
N GLY A 17 -5.09 -19.96 4.72
CA GLY A 17 -3.71 -19.73 4.32
C GLY A 17 -2.69 -20.45 5.19
N LYS A 18 -1.47 -20.60 4.68
CA LYS A 18 -0.34 -21.20 5.40
C LYS A 18 0.99 -20.63 4.91
N PHE A 19 2.00 -20.68 5.76
CA PHE A 19 3.37 -20.41 5.31
C PHE A 19 3.94 -21.61 4.56
N VAL A 20 4.57 -21.33 3.42
CA VAL A 20 5.36 -22.28 2.65
C VAL A 20 6.79 -21.77 2.55
N THR A 21 7.74 -22.68 2.73
CA THR A 21 9.16 -22.36 2.70
C THR A 21 9.74 -22.62 1.31
N TYR A 22 10.51 -21.66 0.81
CA TYR A 22 11.24 -21.75 -0.45
C TYR A 22 12.71 -21.44 -0.21
N GLU A 23 13.60 -22.19 -0.85
CA GLU A 23 15.01 -21.82 -0.94
C GLU A 23 15.24 -21.08 -2.25
N VAL A 24 15.87 -19.91 -2.17
CA VAL A 24 16.37 -19.17 -3.33
C VAL A 24 17.87 -19.01 -3.21
N LYS A 25 18.58 -19.29 -4.29
CA LYS A 25 20.04 -19.31 -4.33
C LYS A 25 20.57 -18.28 -5.30
N ASP A 26 21.81 -17.86 -5.06
CA ASP A 26 22.57 -16.98 -5.95
C ASP A 26 21.90 -15.62 -6.25
N ILE A 27 21.11 -15.11 -5.31
CA ILE A 27 20.46 -13.79 -5.43
C ILE A 27 21.50 -12.67 -5.36
N SER A 28 21.51 -11.74 -6.31
CA SER A 28 22.41 -10.59 -6.25
C SER A 28 22.00 -9.63 -5.12
N PRO A 29 22.93 -9.09 -4.32
CA PRO A 29 22.63 -8.02 -3.35
C PRO A 29 22.05 -6.75 -4.00
N ASP A 30 22.32 -6.53 -5.29
CA ASP A 30 21.83 -5.37 -6.03
C ASP A 30 20.40 -5.54 -6.55
N SER A 31 19.91 -6.78 -6.61
CA SER A 31 18.52 -7.05 -6.95
C SER A 31 17.58 -6.37 -5.95
N SER A 32 16.46 -5.89 -6.46
CA SER A 32 15.30 -5.51 -5.64
C SER A 32 14.64 -6.76 -5.06
N PHE A 33 13.82 -6.55 -4.04
CA PHE A 33 13.04 -7.58 -3.39
C PHE A 33 12.04 -8.24 -4.34
N LEU A 34 11.45 -7.45 -5.23
CA LEU A 34 10.51 -7.97 -6.23
C LEU A 34 11.22 -8.79 -7.31
N GLU A 35 12.41 -8.38 -7.77
CA GLU A 35 13.21 -9.21 -8.68
C GLU A 35 13.60 -10.55 -8.05
N MET A 36 13.89 -10.58 -6.75
CA MET A 36 14.12 -11.84 -6.03
C MET A 36 12.87 -12.74 -6.04
N LEU A 37 11.67 -12.17 -5.88
CA LEU A 37 10.40 -12.90 -6.01
C LEU A 37 10.11 -13.33 -7.45
N ASP A 38 10.49 -12.53 -8.46
CA ASP A 38 10.38 -12.88 -9.88
C ASP A 38 11.26 -14.11 -10.18
N ILE A 39 12.51 -14.11 -9.71
CA ILE A 39 13.43 -15.27 -9.83
C ILE A 39 12.82 -16.52 -9.19
N LEU A 40 12.22 -16.41 -8.00
CA LEU A 40 11.51 -17.54 -7.38
C LEU A 40 10.33 -18.00 -8.25
N ASN A 41 9.53 -17.07 -8.76
CA ASN A 41 8.40 -17.41 -9.61
C ASN A 41 8.83 -18.12 -10.91
N GLU A 42 9.93 -17.70 -11.54
CA GLU A 42 10.51 -18.41 -12.67
C GLU A 42 10.93 -19.84 -12.31
N GLN A 43 11.55 -20.05 -11.15
CA GLN A 43 11.91 -21.38 -10.66
C GLN A 43 10.68 -22.27 -10.43
N LEU A 44 9.59 -21.71 -9.90
CA LEU A 44 8.33 -22.43 -9.69
C LEU A 44 7.70 -22.82 -11.03
N VAL A 45 7.63 -21.89 -11.98
CA VAL A 45 7.08 -22.14 -13.32
C VAL A 45 7.87 -23.22 -14.05
N ASN A 46 9.20 -23.17 -14.00
CA ASN A 46 10.07 -24.20 -14.59
C ASN A 46 9.87 -25.60 -13.98
N LYS A 47 9.37 -25.68 -12.75
CA LYS A 47 9.01 -26.92 -12.06
C LYS A 47 7.52 -27.30 -12.23
N ILE A 48 6.79 -26.59 -13.10
CA ILE A 48 5.35 -26.77 -13.32
C ILE A 48 4.56 -26.56 -12.01
N GLN A 49 4.98 -25.57 -11.22
CA GLN A 49 4.32 -25.15 -9.98
C GLN A 49 3.69 -23.77 -10.15
N LEU A 50 2.66 -23.50 -9.37
CA LEU A 50 1.98 -22.21 -9.40
C LEU A 50 2.89 -21.11 -8.84
N PRO A 51 3.10 -20.01 -9.58
CA PRO A 51 3.81 -18.85 -9.06
C PRO A 51 3.06 -18.26 -7.88
N ILE A 52 3.77 -17.48 -7.09
CA ILE A 52 3.25 -16.71 -5.96
C ILE A 52 2.63 -15.44 -6.53
N ALA A 53 1.37 -15.19 -6.18
CA ALA A 53 0.71 -13.95 -6.55
C ALA A 53 1.14 -12.81 -5.61
N PHE A 54 1.65 -11.72 -6.18
CA PHE A 54 1.92 -10.47 -5.49
C PHE A 54 1.75 -9.29 -6.46
N ASP A 55 1.28 -8.17 -5.92
CA ASP A 55 0.96 -6.98 -6.69
C ASP A 55 2.18 -6.07 -6.88
N HIS A 56 2.36 -5.57 -8.10
CA HIS A 56 3.35 -4.56 -8.46
C HIS A 56 2.97 -3.87 -9.76
N ASP A 57 3.49 -2.64 -9.95
CA ASP A 57 3.27 -1.86 -11.17
C ASP A 57 4.50 -0.99 -11.48
N CYS A 58 4.57 0.23 -10.94
CA CYS A 58 5.63 1.21 -11.30
C CYS A 58 7.09 0.81 -11.00
N ARG A 59 7.33 -0.10 -10.04
CA ARG A 59 8.65 -0.51 -9.51
C ARG A 59 9.61 0.61 -9.04
N GLU A 60 9.15 1.85 -8.95
CA GLU A 60 9.96 3.02 -8.55
C GLU A 60 9.48 3.70 -7.26
N GLY A 61 8.48 3.11 -6.59
CA GLY A 61 8.02 3.54 -5.27
C GLY A 61 6.94 4.62 -5.24
N ILE A 62 6.22 4.83 -6.34
CA ILE A 62 5.21 5.90 -6.45
C ILE A 62 3.75 5.41 -6.53
N CYS A 63 3.47 4.21 -7.05
CA CYS A 63 2.08 3.73 -7.20
C CYS A 63 1.45 3.16 -5.91
N GLY A 64 2.27 2.83 -4.91
CA GLY A 64 1.82 2.21 -3.66
C GLY A 64 1.30 0.77 -3.77
N MET A 65 1.52 0.07 -4.89
CA MET A 65 0.93 -1.24 -5.17
C MET A 65 1.60 -2.42 -4.43
N CYS A 66 2.93 -2.37 -4.24
CA CYS A 66 3.75 -3.47 -3.71
C CYS A 66 3.56 -3.72 -2.20
N SER A 67 2.40 -4.26 -1.86
CA SER A 67 1.80 -4.32 -0.53
C SER A 67 2.30 -5.49 0.34
N LEU A 68 3.61 -5.53 0.65
CA LEU A 68 4.22 -6.67 1.38
C LEU A 68 4.69 -6.32 2.80
N TYR A 69 4.31 -7.18 3.75
CA TYR A 69 4.77 -7.13 5.14
C TYR A 69 5.93 -8.13 5.31
N ILE A 70 7.13 -7.60 5.50
CA ILE A 70 8.38 -8.35 5.39
C ILE A 70 9.07 -8.30 6.75
N ASN A 71 9.34 -9.47 7.34
CA ASN A 71 9.94 -9.61 8.67
C ASN A 71 9.25 -8.75 9.74
N GLY A 72 7.92 -8.70 9.71
CA GLY A 72 7.14 -7.96 10.69
C GLY A 72 7.10 -6.44 10.47
N ARG A 73 7.55 -5.93 9.31
CA ARG A 73 7.55 -4.50 8.98
C ARG A 73 6.91 -4.27 7.61
N ALA A 74 6.05 -3.26 7.50
CA ALA A 74 5.49 -2.87 6.21
C ALA A 74 6.61 -2.38 5.29
N HIS A 75 6.66 -2.90 4.06
CA HIS A 75 7.73 -2.66 3.09
C HIS A 75 9.13 -3.15 3.47
N GLY A 76 9.29 -3.80 4.62
CA GLY A 76 10.54 -4.42 5.06
C GLY A 76 11.41 -3.55 5.96
N PRO A 77 12.71 -3.90 6.08
CA PRO A 77 13.58 -3.36 7.13
C PRO A 77 14.16 -1.97 6.85
N ASP A 78 14.08 -1.49 5.61
CA ASP A 78 14.61 -0.17 5.23
C ASP A 78 13.60 0.96 5.49
N GLU A 79 14.06 2.20 5.45
CA GLU A 79 13.24 3.38 5.80
C GLU A 79 12.96 4.27 4.59
N GLY A 80 11.77 4.89 4.57
CA GLY A 80 11.40 5.87 3.54
C GLY A 80 11.17 5.29 2.13
N ILE A 81 10.99 3.98 2.02
CA ILE A 81 10.83 3.28 0.75
C ILE A 81 9.58 2.40 0.71
N THR A 82 9.25 1.91 -0.49
CA THR A 82 8.31 0.82 -0.69
C THR A 82 9.03 -0.48 -1.02
N THR A 83 8.32 -1.61 -0.98
CA THR A 83 8.88 -2.95 -1.23
C THR A 83 9.65 -3.06 -2.55
N CYS A 84 9.21 -2.38 -3.61
CA CYS A 84 9.91 -2.45 -4.90
C CYS A 84 11.28 -1.76 -4.91
N GLN A 85 11.53 -0.87 -3.95
CA GLN A 85 12.83 -0.20 -3.75
C GLN A 85 13.67 -0.89 -2.67
N LEU A 86 13.13 -1.91 -2.00
CA LEU A 86 13.88 -2.69 -1.02
C LEU A 86 14.90 -3.53 -1.78
N HIS A 87 16.19 -3.37 -1.50
CA HIS A 87 17.23 -4.17 -2.13
C HIS A 87 17.69 -5.32 -1.24
N MET A 88 18.15 -6.39 -1.87
CA MET A 88 18.58 -7.59 -1.18
C MET A 88 19.82 -7.38 -0.31
N ARG A 89 20.65 -6.36 -0.59
CA ARG A 89 21.75 -5.90 0.28
C ARG A 89 21.33 -5.45 1.68
N LYS A 90 20.03 -5.32 1.96
CA LYS A 90 19.48 -5.08 3.32
C LYS A 90 19.32 -6.37 4.14
N PHE A 91 19.63 -7.52 3.55
CA PHE A 91 19.61 -8.85 4.17
C PHE A 91 20.99 -9.49 4.11
N SER A 92 21.20 -10.51 4.94
CA SER A 92 22.44 -11.29 5.02
C SER A 92 22.30 -12.64 4.32
N ASP A 93 23.42 -13.19 3.85
CA ASP A 93 23.47 -14.55 3.33
C ASP A 93 23.03 -15.57 4.41
N GLY A 94 22.17 -16.50 4.05
CA GLY A 94 21.57 -17.48 4.96
C GLY A 94 20.33 -17.00 5.71
N ASP A 95 19.88 -15.74 5.51
CA ASP A 95 18.72 -15.20 6.21
C ASP A 95 17.43 -15.97 5.91
N ILE A 96 16.56 -16.02 6.92
CA ILE A 96 15.17 -16.46 6.78
C ILE A 96 14.29 -15.21 6.69
N ILE A 97 13.66 -15.00 5.55
CA ILE A 97 12.78 -13.84 5.30
C ILE A 97 11.32 -14.30 5.32
N THR A 98 10.52 -13.73 6.21
CA THR A 98 9.07 -13.97 6.28
C THR A 98 8.34 -12.90 5.48
N ILE A 99 7.45 -13.33 4.59
CA ILE A 99 6.73 -12.47 3.64
C ILE A 99 5.24 -12.74 3.76
N GLU A 100 4.48 -11.68 4.01
CA GLU A 100 3.04 -11.73 4.27
C GLU A 100 2.31 -10.64 3.48
N PRO A 101 1.02 -10.84 3.19
CA PRO A 101 0.17 -9.76 2.69
C PRO A 101 -0.04 -8.68 3.77
N TRP A 102 -0.68 -7.58 3.41
CA TRP A 102 -1.23 -6.63 4.38
C TRP A 102 -2.13 -7.32 5.40
N ARG A 103 -1.85 -7.04 6.68
CA ARG A 103 -2.60 -7.56 7.82
C ARG A 103 -3.71 -6.58 8.20
N SER A 104 -4.76 -6.51 7.38
CA SER A 104 -5.91 -5.66 7.65
C SER A 104 -7.18 -6.22 7.03
N ARG A 105 -8.30 -6.16 7.78
CA ARG A 105 -9.61 -6.57 7.26
C ARG A 105 -10.08 -5.71 6.10
N GLY A 106 -9.71 -4.42 6.08
CA GLY A 106 -10.01 -3.55 4.95
C GLY A 106 -9.11 -3.79 3.73
N PHE A 107 -8.14 -4.71 3.83
CA PHE A 107 -7.34 -5.20 2.71
C PHE A 107 -7.39 -6.73 2.63
N PRO A 108 -8.58 -7.32 2.33
CA PRO A 108 -8.73 -8.77 2.32
C PRO A 108 -7.85 -9.39 1.23
N ILE A 109 -7.34 -10.59 1.50
CA ILE A 109 -6.46 -11.31 0.59
C ILE A 109 -7.27 -11.76 -0.63
N ILE A 110 -6.79 -11.41 -1.82
CA ILE A 110 -7.31 -11.95 -3.09
C ILE A 110 -6.63 -13.30 -3.38
N LYS A 111 -5.30 -13.36 -3.30
CA LYS A 111 -4.51 -14.58 -3.48
C LYS A 111 -3.07 -14.38 -3.01
N ASP A 112 -2.53 -15.33 -2.26
CA ASP A 112 -1.18 -15.33 -1.70
C ASP A 112 -0.86 -14.01 -0.98
N LEU A 113 -0.07 -13.12 -1.62
CA LEU A 113 0.34 -11.83 -1.08
C LEU A 113 -0.48 -10.64 -1.64
N MET A 114 -1.36 -10.92 -2.60
CA MET A 114 -2.21 -9.94 -3.28
C MET A 114 -3.44 -9.62 -2.41
N VAL A 115 -3.77 -8.33 -2.27
CA VAL A 115 -4.88 -7.86 -1.42
C VAL A 115 -5.79 -6.92 -2.20
N ASN A 116 -7.08 -6.93 -1.87
CA ASN A 116 -8.03 -5.96 -2.39
C ASN A 116 -7.80 -4.62 -1.69
N ARG A 117 -7.74 -3.52 -2.46
CA ARG A 117 -7.50 -2.16 -1.95
C ARG A 117 -8.69 -1.21 -2.17
N ASP A 118 -9.83 -1.72 -2.60
CA ASP A 118 -11.04 -0.96 -2.95
C ASP A 118 -11.54 -0.12 -1.77
N ALA A 119 -11.22 -0.49 -0.53
CA ALA A 119 -11.53 0.30 0.66
C ALA A 119 -10.99 1.75 0.56
N PHE A 120 -9.83 1.95 -0.05
CA PHE A 120 -9.28 3.29 -0.27
C PHE A 120 -10.03 4.04 -1.37
N ASP A 121 -10.40 3.37 -2.45
CA ASP A 121 -11.21 3.98 -3.52
C ASP A 121 -12.60 4.35 -3.00
N ASN A 122 -13.21 3.47 -2.21
CA ASN A 122 -14.49 3.71 -1.53
C ASN A 122 -14.44 4.93 -0.61
N ILE A 123 -13.33 5.14 0.10
CA ILE A 123 -13.09 6.35 0.91
C ILE A 123 -12.98 7.57 -0.01
N MET A 124 -12.16 7.52 -1.06
CA MET A 124 -11.99 8.65 -1.99
C MET A 124 -13.31 9.04 -2.67
N GLN A 125 -14.12 8.06 -3.08
CA GLN A 125 -15.44 8.29 -3.66
C GLN A 125 -16.46 8.89 -2.67
N SER A 126 -16.18 8.82 -1.36
CA SER A 126 -17.07 9.36 -0.32
C SER A 126 -16.82 10.84 -0.01
N GLY A 127 -16.07 11.57 -0.84
CA GLY A 127 -15.78 13.00 -0.67
C GLY A 127 -14.29 13.37 -0.69
N GLY A 128 -13.42 12.47 -1.14
CA GLY A 128 -12.01 12.74 -1.43
C GLY A 128 -11.76 13.34 -2.81
N TYR A 129 -12.60 14.28 -3.24
CA TYR A 129 -12.48 15.00 -4.52
C TYR A 129 -13.00 16.42 -4.36
N ILE A 130 -12.69 17.32 -5.29
CA ILE A 130 -13.20 18.70 -5.28
C ILE A 130 -14.50 18.77 -6.08
N SER A 131 -15.59 19.23 -5.47
CA SER A 131 -16.85 19.44 -6.17
C SER A 131 -16.82 20.80 -6.89
N VAL A 132 -16.63 20.77 -8.21
CA VAL A 132 -16.56 21.97 -9.05
C VAL A 132 -17.40 21.76 -10.30
N ASN A 133 -18.14 22.81 -10.68
CA ASN A 133 -18.78 22.86 -12.00
C ASN A 133 -17.71 23.15 -13.06
N THR A 134 -17.57 22.29 -14.05
CA THR A 134 -16.51 22.38 -15.09
C THR A 134 -16.79 23.46 -16.15
N GLY A 135 -17.96 24.08 -16.15
CA GLY A 135 -18.44 25.01 -17.19
C GLY A 135 -18.07 26.50 -17.03
N GLY A 136 -16.98 26.85 -16.33
CA GLY A 136 -16.62 28.25 -16.08
C GLY A 136 -15.38 28.42 -15.21
N ILE A 137 -14.29 27.74 -15.55
CA ILE A 137 -13.06 27.74 -14.74
C ILE A 137 -12.42 29.14 -14.82
N PRO A 138 -12.21 29.83 -13.69
CA PRO A 138 -11.58 31.13 -13.70
C PRO A 138 -10.07 31.00 -14.00
N ASP A 139 -9.41 32.08 -14.40
CA ASP A 139 -7.96 32.08 -14.66
C ASP A 139 -7.18 31.50 -13.47
N ALA A 140 -6.13 30.72 -13.70
CA ALA A 140 -5.38 30.07 -12.62
C ALA A 140 -4.84 31.07 -11.57
N ASN A 141 -4.56 32.32 -11.99
CA ASN A 141 -4.05 33.37 -11.10
C ASN A 141 -5.15 34.15 -10.38
N SER A 142 -6.43 33.85 -10.65
CA SER A 142 -7.57 34.55 -10.05
C SER A 142 -7.81 34.19 -8.57
N ILE A 143 -7.29 33.04 -8.12
CA ILE A 143 -7.43 32.56 -6.74
C ILE A 143 -6.03 32.44 -6.13
N PRO A 144 -5.53 33.48 -5.43
CA PRO A 144 -4.22 33.42 -4.79
C PRO A 144 -4.21 32.39 -3.66
N ILE A 145 -3.15 31.59 -3.60
CA ILE A 145 -2.89 30.60 -2.55
C ILE A 145 -1.56 30.96 -1.89
N SER A 146 -1.50 30.98 -0.56
CA SER A 146 -0.23 31.21 0.14
C SER A 146 0.75 30.08 -0.17
N LYS A 147 2.04 30.40 -0.29
CA LYS A 147 3.09 29.39 -0.50
C LYS A 147 3.03 28.29 0.55
N GLU A 148 2.84 28.66 1.81
CA GLU A 148 2.69 27.73 2.94
C GLU A 148 1.55 26.73 2.73
N ASN A 149 0.35 27.18 2.36
CA ASN A 149 -0.78 26.27 2.13
C ASN A 149 -0.56 25.39 0.90
N SER A 150 0.08 25.93 -0.15
CA SER A 150 0.43 25.16 -1.34
C SER A 150 1.42 24.03 -1.00
N ASP A 151 2.42 24.31 -0.17
CA ASP A 151 3.43 23.34 0.22
C ASP A 151 2.83 22.26 1.11
N LEU A 152 2.09 22.65 2.15
CA LEU A 152 1.42 21.71 3.04
C LEU A 152 0.37 20.84 2.30
N SER A 153 -0.32 21.40 1.30
CA SER A 153 -1.24 20.65 0.44
C SER A 153 -0.48 19.63 -0.40
N MET A 154 0.67 20.01 -0.97
CA MET A 154 1.52 19.13 -1.77
C MET A 154 2.14 18.01 -0.92
N ASP A 155 2.62 18.33 0.29
CA ASP A 155 3.14 17.36 1.25
C ASP A 155 2.06 16.32 1.63
N ALA A 156 0.82 16.78 1.85
CA ALA A 156 -0.30 15.88 2.10
C ALA A 156 -0.67 15.05 0.85
N ALA A 157 -0.55 15.64 -0.34
CA ALA A 157 -0.78 14.97 -1.63
C ALA A 157 0.26 13.88 -1.93
N ALA A 158 1.44 13.92 -1.33
CA ALA A 158 2.49 12.92 -1.47
C ALA A 158 2.07 11.52 -0.97
N CYS A 159 0.95 11.40 -0.26
CA CYS A 159 0.38 10.10 0.09
C CYS A 159 -0.04 9.31 -1.17
N ILE A 160 0.76 8.29 -1.49
CA ILE A 160 0.53 7.35 -2.61
C ILE A 160 -0.49 6.24 -2.32
N GLY A 161 -1.12 6.26 -1.15
CA GLY A 161 -2.12 5.27 -0.78
C GLY A 161 -1.59 3.83 -0.62
N CYS A 162 -0.31 3.62 -0.27
CA CYS A 162 0.28 2.28 -0.20
C CYS A 162 -0.32 1.34 0.86
N GLY A 163 -1.07 1.88 1.83
CA GLY A 163 -1.70 1.10 2.89
C GLY A 163 -0.78 0.67 4.04
N ALA A 164 0.52 1.00 4.01
CA ALA A 164 1.47 0.65 5.07
C ALA A 164 1.05 1.18 6.46
N CYS A 165 0.46 2.38 6.52
CA CYS A 165 -0.08 2.97 7.74
C CYS A 165 -1.20 2.12 8.37
N VAL A 166 -2.08 1.56 7.53
CA VAL A 166 -3.16 0.66 7.93
C VAL A 166 -2.59 -0.70 8.37
N ALA A 167 -1.68 -1.27 7.59
CA ALA A 167 -1.10 -2.59 7.87
C ALA A 167 -0.25 -2.61 9.16
N THR A 168 0.29 -1.45 9.57
CA THR A 168 1.10 -1.32 10.79
C THR A 168 0.27 -0.85 12.00
N CYS A 169 -0.89 -0.23 11.77
CA CYS A 169 -1.77 0.20 12.85
C CYS A 169 -2.36 -1.01 13.57
N LYS A 170 -2.21 -1.09 14.89
CA LYS A 170 -2.80 -2.17 15.71
C LYS A 170 -4.33 -2.28 15.57
N ASN A 171 -4.98 -1.17 15.27
CA ASN A 171 -6.43 -1.09 15.06
C ASN A 171 -6.80 -1.09 13.58
N SER A 172 -5.83 -1.30 12.67
CA SER A 172 -6.00 -1.23 11.22
C SER A 172 -6.71 0.02 10.70
N SER A 173 -6.56 1.14 11.42
CA SER A 173 -7.23 2.39 11.08
C SER A 173 -6.59 3.05 9.86
N ALA A 174 -7.41 3.54 8.92
CA ALA A 174 -6.93 4.33 7.79
C ALA A 174 -6.93 5.85 8.05
N MET A 175 -6.94 6.28 9.32
CA MET A 175 -6.99 7.71 9.67
C MET A 175 -5.83 8.51 9.07
N LEU A 176 -4.62 7.95 8.97
CA LEU A 176 -3.50 8.66 8.35
C LEU A 176 -3.72 8.89 6.84
N PHE A 177 -4.31 7.91 6.14
CA PHE A 177 -4.70 8.08 4.74
C PHE A 177 -5.82 9.13 4.59
N VAL A 178 -6.87 9.03 5.40
CA VAL A 178 -7.99 9.99 5.40
C VAL A 178 -7.50 11.41 5.69
N SER A 179 -6.68 11.58 6.73
CA SER A 179 -6.12 12.88 7.11
C SER A 179 -5.24 13.47 6.00
N ALA A 180 -4.41 12.66 5.34
CA ALA A 180 -3.62 13.14 4.21
C ALA A 180 -4.50 13.67 3.07
N LYS A 181 -5.56 12.94 2.71
CA LYS A 181 -6.49 13.38 1.64
C LYS A 181 -7.34 14.58 2.05
N VAL A 182 -7.79 14.64 3.30
CA VAL A 182 -8.49 15.81 3.85
C VAL A 182 -7.58 17.04 3.80
N SER A 183 -6.35 16.95 4.31
CA SER A 183 -5.41 18.07 4.32
C SER A 183 -5.02 18.51 2.90
N GLN A 184 -4.82 17.56 1.98
CA GLN A 184 -4.54 17.83 0.58
C GLN A 184 -5.58 18.81 -0.02
N PHE A 185 -6.86 18.62 0.29
CA PHE A 185 -7.95 19.43 -0.27
C PHE A 185 -8.31 20.65 0.58
N ALA A 186 -8.38 20.50 1.91
CA ALA A 186 -8.87 21.54 2.81
C ALA A 186 -7.97 22.78 2.90
N LEU A 187 -6.67 22.64 2.59
CA LEU A 187 -5.71 23.74 2.52
C LEU A 187 -5.92 24.62 1.28
N LEU A 188 -6.59 24.09 0.25
CA LEU A 188 -6.88 24.80 -1.00
C LEU A 188 -8.29 25.41 -0.95
N PRO A 189 -8.50 26.63 -1.48
CA PRO A 189 -9.81 27.28 -1.45
C PRO A 189 -10.95 26.43 -2.02
N GLN A 190 -10.65 25.65 -3.06
CA GLN A 190 -11.61 24.81 -3.76
C GLN A 190 -12.10 23.64 -2.89
N GLY A 191 -11.29 23.13 -1.97
CA GLY A 191 -11.62 21.96 -1.13
C GLY A 191 -12.20 22.31 0.24
N ARG A 192 -12.44 23.59 0.52
CA ARG A 192 -13.03 24.04 1.80
C ARG A 192 -14.46 23.55 2.00
N THR A 193 -15.22 23.37 0.90
CA THR A 193 -16.56 22.81 0.95
C THR A 193 -16.52 21.37 1.46
N GLU A 194 -15.55 20.60 0.96
CA GLU A 194 -15.36 19.22 1.34
C GLU A 194 -14.75 19.08 2.72
N ALA A 195 -13.88 19.99 3.18
CA ALA A 195 -13.14 19.93 4.46
C ALA A 195 -13.95 19.46 5.70
N LYS A 196 -15.27 19.62 5.71
CA LYS A 196 -16.20 18.96 6.65
C LYS A 196 -16.45 17.48 6.28
N ILE A 197 -15.40 16.68 6.09
CA ILE A 197 -15.51 15.32 5.52
C ILE A 197 -15.94 14.26 6.58
N ILE A 198 -17.12 14.45 7.19
CA ILE A 198 -17.76 13.43 8.05
C ILE A 198 -17.98 12.13 7.26
N SER A 199 -18.23 12.23 5.95
CA SER A 199 -18.50 11.09 5.07
C SER A 199 -17.29 10.15 4.89
N ASN A 200 -16.06 10.67 4.71
CA ASN A 200 -14.84 9.85 4.62
C ASN A 200 -14.54 9.18 5.95
N ILE A 201 -14.69 9.90 7.07
CA ILE A 201 -14.50 9.30 8.40
C ILE A 201 -15.54 8.20 8.61
N ALA A 202 -16.80 8.45 8.28
CA ALA A 202 -17.86 7.45 8.38
C ALA A 202 -17.63 6.26 7.45
N ARG A 203 -17.14 6.48 6.22
CA ARG A 203 -16.80 5.42 5.27
C ARG A 203 -15.61 4.61 5.77
N MET A 204 -14.53 5.26 6.18
CA MET A 204 -13.37 4.61 6.79
C MET A 204 -13.80 3.73 7.98
N ASN A 205 -14.67 4.24 8.85
CA ASN A 205 -15.19 3.46 9.96
C ASN A 205 -15.91 2.20 9.46
N ARG A 206 -16.71 2.28 8.38
CA ARG A 206 -17.36 1.12 7.77
C ARG A 206 -16.36 0.12 7.18
N GLU A 207 -15.35 0.59 6.47
CA GLU A 207 -14.34 -0.26 5.82
C GLU A 207 -13.35 -0.90 6.83
N PHE A 208 -13.02 -0.20 7.93
CA PHE A 208 -11.90 -0.56 8.82
C PHE A 208 -12.24 -0.73 10.30
N LEU A 209 -13.37 -0.22 10.82
CA LEU A 209 -13.71 -0.24 12.26
C LEU A 209 -15.02 -0.98 12.62
N CYS A 210 -16.01 -1.02 11.73
CA CYS A 210 -17.34 -1.58 12.01
C CYS A 210 -17.47 -3.09 11.74
N ALA A 211 -16.41 -3.77 11.30
CA ALA A 211 -16.35 -5.23 11.36
C ALA A 211 -15.98 -5.63 12.79
N ASN A 212 -16.99 -5.67 13.66
CA ASN A 212 -16.88 -6.07 15.07
C ASN A 212 -15.93 -7.25 15.27
N PHE A 213 -15.17 -7.18 16.36
CA PHE A 213 -14.47 -8.32 16.93
C PHE A 213 -15.47 -9.47 17.14
N SER A 214 -15.46 -10.43 16.23
CA SER A 214 -16.07 -11.75 16.36
C SER A 214 -15.16 -12.74 15.65
#